data_AF-A0A1M6NX88-F1
#
_entry.id   AF-A0A1M6NX88-F1
#
_cell.length_a   1.000
_cell.length_b   1.000
_cell.length_c   1.000
_cell.angle_alpha   90.00
_cell.angle_beta   90.00
_cell.angle_gamma   90.00
#
_symmetry.space_group_name_H-M   'P 1'
#
loop_
_entity.id
_entity.type
_entity.pdbx_description
1 polymer ?
#
loop_
_entity_poly.entity_id
_entity_poly.type
_entity_poly.pdbx_seq_one_letter_code
_entity_poly.pdbx_strand_id
1 'polypeptide(L)'
;MKLSHFIFLSDEGHTYQPNFTSMLLEIENLQVIGISSGIDAEHAFRNLLKENNYLKETSFENIFCYKLDNDYENSRREFCISEYV
;
A
#
# COMPACT_ATOMS: atom_id res chain seq x y z
N MET A 1 -18.74 15.48 5.29
CA MET A 1 -18.30 14.12 5.66
C MET A 1 -16.98 14.20 6.40
N LYS A 2 -16.76 13.36 7.41
CA LYS A 2 -15.49 13.34 8.16
C LYS A 2 -14.46 12.52 7.38
N LEU A 3 -13.29 13.09 7.13
CA LEU A 3 -12.17 12.35 6.53
C LEU A 3 -11.57 11.40 7.57
N SER A 4 -11.18 10.22 7.11
CA SER A 4 -10.48 9.21 7.89
C SER A 4 -9.11 8.97 7.25
N HIS A 5 -8.12 8.66 8.09
CA HIS A 5 -6.78 8.30 7.65
C HIS A 5 -6.66 6.78 7.54
N PHE A 6 -5.94 6.33 6.52
CA PHE A 6 -5.71 4.91 6.25
C PHE A 6 -4.21 4.69 6.03
N ILE A 7 -3.69 3.58 6.54
CA ILE A 7 -2.36 3.08 6.21
C ILE A 7 -2.49 1.97 5.17
N PHE A 8 -1.70 2.04 4.10
CA PHE A 8 -1.68 1.08 3.00
C PHE A 8 -0.40 0.27 3.07
N LEU A 9 -0.54 -1.05 2.96
CA LEU A 9 0.49 -2.04 3.16
C LEU A 9 0.47 -3.05 1.99
N SER A 10 1.62 -3.66 1.72
CA SER A 10 1.73 -4.81 0.84
C SER A 10 2.70 -5.83 1.43
N ASP A 11 2.40 -7.10 1.30
CA ASP A 11 3.29 -8.22 1.63
C ASP A 11 4.19 -8.62 0.45
N GLU A 12 4.08 -7.95 -0.69
CA GLU A 12 4.93 -8.14 -1.88
C GLU A 12 6.29 -7.39 -1.77
N GLY A 13 6.59 -6.83 -0.60
CA GLY A 13 7.84 -6.12 -0.34
C GLY A 13 9.03 -7.08 -0.26
N HIS A 14 10.14 -6.71 -0.89
CA HIS A 14 11.34 -7.52 -0.92
C HIS A 14 12.58 -6.69 -0.56
N THR A 15 13.51 -7.25 0.21
CA THR A 15 14.82 -6.65 0.44
C THR A 15 15.93 -7.50 -0.16
N TYR A 16 16.82 -6.84 -0.89
CA TYR A 16 17.96 -7.43 -1.57
C TYR A 16 19.25 -6.97 -0.91
N GLN A 17 20.23 -7.87 -0.81
CA GLN A 17 21.54 -7.50 -0.27
C GLN A 17 22.20 -6.41 -1.10
N PRO A 18 22.78 -5.38 -0.47
CA PRO A 18 23.68 -4.49 -1.18
C PRO A 18 24.96 -5.25 -1.57
N ASN A 19 25.50 -4.96 -2.76
CA ASN A 19 26.85 -5.34 -3.22
C ASN A 19 27.10 -6.77 -3.72
N PHE A 20 26.09 -7.52 -4.17
CA PHE A 20 26.30 -8.78 -4.91
C PHE A 20 26.02 -8.65 -6.41
N THR A 21 26.77 -9.40 -7.22
CA THR A 21 26.62 -9.49 -8.69
C THR A 21 25.34 -10.21 -9.14
N SER A 22 24.57 -10.75 -8.20
CA SER A 22 23.27 -11.40 -8.44
C SER A 22 22.24 -10.86 -7.45
N MET A 23 21.03 -10.54 -7.94
CA MET A 23 19.88 -10.22 -7.08
C MET A 23 19.42 -11.51 -6.36
N LEU A 24 20.04 -11.81 -5.23
CA LEU A 24 19.54 -12.83 -4.31
C LEU A 24 18.52 -12.16 -3.39
N LEU A 25 17.27 -12.66 -3.45
CA LEU A 25 16.24 -12.25 -2.52
C LEU A 25 16.60 -12.75 -1.12
N GLU A 26 16.60 -11.85 -0.13
CA GLU A 26 16.94 -12.20 1.24
C GLU A 26 15.70 -12.42 2.11
N ILE A 27 14.76 -11.47 2.08
CA ILE A 27 13.63 -11.42 3.01
C ILE A 27 12.40 -10.84 2.30
N GLU A 28 11.26 -11.51 2.47
CA GLU A 28 9.92 -10.99 2.19
C GLU A 28 9.49 -10.09 3.37
N ASN A 29 9.08 -8.86 3.06
CA ASN A 29 8.76 -7.83 4.03
C ASN A 29 7.35 -7.29 3.83
N LEU A 30 6.66 -7.11 4.94
CA LEU A 30 5.50 -6.23 4.97
C LEU A 30 5.98 -4.78 4.81
N GLN A 31 5.58 -4.14 3.71
CA GLN A 31 6.01 -2.79 3.37
C GLN A 31 4.86 -1.79 3.47
N VAL A 32 5.14 -0.63 4.07
CA VAL A 32 4.23 0.51 4.05
C VAL A 32 4.31 1.17 2.68
N ILE A 33 3.19 1.16 1.96
CA ILE A 33 3.05 1.79 0.65
C ILE A 33 2.78 3.29 0.79
N GLY A 34 1.99 3.66 1.80
CA GLY A 34 1.78 5.05 2.16
C GLY A 34 0.62 5.24 3.13
N ILE A 35 0.36 6.50 3.45
CA ILE A 35 -0.75 6.94 4.30
C ILE A 35 -1.54 7.96 3.52
N SER A 36 -2.86 7.78 3.43
CA SER A 36 -3.74 8.68 2.68
C SER A 36 -5.06 8.84 3.42
N SER A 37 -5.83 9.87 3.02
CA SER A 37 -7.10 10.22 3.65
C SER A 37 -8.26 10.13 2.67
N GLY A 38 -9.42 9.71 3.16
CA GLY A 38 -10.63 9.57 2.35
C GLY A 38 -11.88 9.54 3.21
N ILE A 39 -13.04 9.62 2.55
CA ILE A 39 -14.33 9.41 3.22
C ILE A 39 -14.56 7.92 3.54
N ASP A 40 -13.90 7.06 2.77
CA ASP A 40 -13.82 5.61 2.92
C ASP A 40 -12.44 5.13 2.38
N ALA A 41 -12.19 3.83 2.46
CA ALA A 41 -10.92 3.21 2.06
C ALA A 41 -10.66 3.36 0.55
N GLU A 42 -11.68 3.22 -0.29
CA GLU A 42 -11.54 3.32 -1.74
C GLU A 42 -11.17 4.74 -2.17
N HIS A 43 -11.85 5.75 -1.61
CA HIS A 43 -11.50 7.15 -1.85
C HIS A 43 -10.08 7.46 -1.37
N ALA A 44 -9.68 6.96 -0.19
CA ALA A 44 -8.32 7.11 0.31
C ALA A 44 -7.27 6.45 -0.62
N PHE A 45 -7.58 5.27 -1.16
CA PHE A 45 -6.71 4.55 -2.10
C PHE A 45 -6.55 5.30 -3.43
N ARG A 46 -7.65 5.81 -3.99
CA ARG A 46 -7.61 6.67 -5.18
C ARG A 46 -6.77 7.94 -4.96
N ASN A 47 -6.87 8.54 -3.77
CA ASN A 47 -6.05 9.68 -3.39
C ASN A 47 -4.57 9.29 -3.28
N LEU A 48 -4.26 8.13 -2.67
CA LEU A 48 -2.90 7.61 -2.57
C LEU A 48 -2.24 7.47 -3.95
N LEU A 49 -2.92 6.83 -4.90
CA LEU A 49 -2.41 6.63 -6.26
C LEU A 49 -2.25 7.94 -7.03
N LYS A 50 -3.10 8.93 -6.78
CA LYS A 50 -3.01 10.25 -7.41
C LYS A 50 -1.85 11.08 -6.86
N GLU A 51 -1.60 11.00 -5.56
CA GLU A 51 -0.51 11.71 -4.89
C GLU A 51 0.85 11.04 -5.16
N ASN A 52 0.85 9.73 -5.38
CA ASN A 52 2.05 8.91 -5.56
C ASN A 52 1.99 8.17 -6.91
N ASN A 53 2.03 8.92 -8.01
CA ASN A 53 1.92 8.34 -9.37
C ASN A 53 2.96 7.24 -9.66
N TYR A 54 4.13 7.29 -9.01
CA TYR A 54 5.17 6.27 -9.14
C TYR A 54 4.69 4.87 -8.74
N LEU A 55 3.67 4.75 -7.87
CA LEU A 55 3.12 3.45 -7.47
C LEU A 55 2.59 2.65 -8.66
N LYS A 56 2.10 3.35 -9.70
CA LYS A 56 1.61 2.73 -10.94
C LYS A 56 2.73 2.16 -11.81
N GLU A 57 3.98 2.52 -11.53
CA GLU A 57 5.17 2.06 -12.23
C GLU A 57 5.93 1.00 -11.43
N THR A 58 5.51 0.73 -10.19
CA THR A 58 6.11 -0.31 -9.35
C THR A 58 5.59 -1.71 -9.71
N SER A 59 6.24 -2.74 -9.17
CA SER A 59 5.76 -4.12 -9.26
C SER A 59 4.73 -4.48 -8.20
N PHE A 60 4.33 -3.53 -7.33
CA PHE A 60 3.27 -3.79 -6.35
C PHE A 60 1.93 -3.91 -7.06
N GLU A 61 1.15 -4.91 -6.68
CA GLU A 61 -0.16 -5.21 -7.24
C GLU A 61 -1.20 -5.29 -6.12
N ASN A 62 -0.98 -6.12 -5.11
CA ASN A 62 -1.91 -6.30 -4.01
C ASN A 62 -1.60 -5.37 -2.84
N ILE A 63 -2.55 -4.48 -2.55
CA ILE A 63 -2.47 -3.52 -1.45
C ILE A 63 -3.63 -3.75 -0.50
N PHE A 64 -3.35 -3.86 0.79
CA PHE A 64 -4.39 -3.85 1.82
C PHE A 64 -4.22 -2.66 2.74
N CYS A 65 -5.31 -2.23 3.36
CA CYS A 65 -5.30 -1.07 4.22
C CYS A 65 -6.07 -1.30 5.52
N TYR A 66 -5.72 -0.48 6.51
CA TYR A 66 -6.46 -0.32 7.74
C TYR A 66 -6.75 1.15 7.97
N LYS A 67 -7.95 1.44 8.48
CA LYS A 67 -8.30 2.75 9.01
C LYS A 67 -7.54 2.98 10.32
N LEU A 68 -6.97 4.16 10.48
CA LEU A 68 -6.22 4.55 11.68
C LEU A 68 -7.17 5.05 12.77
N ASP A 69 -7.95 4.13 13.34
CA ASP A 69 -8.81 4.39 14.50
C ASP A 69 -8.93 3.16 15.42
N ASN A 70 -9.77 3.26 16.45
CA ASN A 70 -9.94 2.21 17.45
C ASN A 70 -10.64 0.94 16.92
N ASP A 71 -11.23 0.98 15.72
CA ASP A 71 -11.93 -0.15 15.10
C ASP A 71 -11.17 -0.67 13.87
N TYR A 72 -9.83 -0.48 13.86
CA TYR A 72 -9.00 -0.81 12.70
C TYR A 72 -9.16 -2.28 12.28
N GLU A 73 -9.31 -3.22 13.21
CA GLU A 73 -9.43 -4.65 12.93
C GLU A 73 -10.57 -4.95 11.92
N ASN A 74 -11.70 -4.24 12.03
CA ASN A 74 -12.87 -4.43 11.17
C ASN A 74 -12.81 -3.60 9.87
N SER A 75 -11.79 -2.74 9.73
CA SER A 75 -11.64 -1.80 8.62
C SER A 75 -10.83 -2.35 7.45
N ARG A 76 -10.29 -3.57 7.54
CA ARG A 76 -9.43 -4.16 6.49
C ARG A 76 -10.11 -4.12 5.14
N ARG A 77 -9.44 -3.55 4.14
CA ARG A 77 -9.85 -3.59 2.73
C ARG A 77 -8.65 -3.88 1.86
N GLU A 78 -8.90 -4.50 0.71
CA GLU A 78 -7.88 -4.94 -0.24
C GLU A 78 -8.18 -4.33 -1.59
N PHE A 79 -7.12 -4.03 -2.33
CA PHE A 79 -7.14 -3.34 -3.61
C PHE A 79 -6.07 -3.92 -4.52
N CYS A 80 -6.37 -3.95 -5.80
CA CYS A 80 -5.42 -4.32 -6.84
C CYS A 80 -5.06 -3.06 -7.64
N ILE A 81 -3.77 -2.71 -7.76
CA ILE A 81 -3.36 -1.47 -8.46
C ILE A 81 -3.82 -1.47 -9.92
N SER A 82 -3.71 -2.60 -10.63
CA SER A 82 -4.10 -2.70 -12.04
C SER A 82 -5.57 -2.41 -12.34
N GLU A 83 -6.47 -2.48 -11.35
CA GLU A 83 -7.89 -2.10 -11.50
C GLU A 83 -8.10 -0.57 -11.55
N TYR A 84 -7.07 0.23 -11.25
CA TYR A 84 -7.13 1.69 -11.11
C TYR A 84 -6.17 2.44 -12.05
N VAL A 85 -5.45 1.72 -12.92
CA VAL A 85 -4.48 2.27 -13.88
C VAL A 85 -5.03 2.23 -15.30
#